data_AF-V9G820-F1
#
_entry.id   AF-V9G820-F1
#
_cell.length_a   1.000
_cell.length_b   1.000
_cell.length_c   1.000
_cell.angle_alpha   90.00
_cell.angle_beta   90.00
_cell.angle_gamma   90.00
#
_symmetry.space_group_name_H-M   'P 1'
#
loop_
_entity.id
_entity.type
_entity.pdbx_description
1 polymer ?
#
loop_
_entity_poly.entity_id
_entity_poly.type
_entity_poly.pdbx_seq_one_letter_code
_entity_poly.pdbx_strand_id
1 'polypeptide(L)' 'MIIVFSIVFLLLGILFVGRSRRTGPTDRFLLWIGIALIIMTLFLIAFSAMEYMDSVTPKPGH' A
#
# COMPACT_ATOMS: atom_id res chain seq x y z
N MET A 1 4.86 -3.53 12.89
CA MET A 1 5.21 -4.37 11.72
C MET A 1 4.46 -3.95 10.45
N ILE A 2 3.17 -3.62 10.51
CA ILE A 2 2.36 -3.19 9.34
C ILE A 2 2.97 -1.99 8.60
N ILE A 3 3.42 -0.97 9.31
CA ILE A 3 4.07 0.22 8.70
C ILE A 3 5.30 -0.15 7.85
N VAL A 4 6.12 -1.09 8.32
CA VAL A 4 7.33 -1.55 7.61
C VAL A 4 6.94 -2.27 6.31
N PHE A 5 5.94 -3.16 6.36
CA PHE A 5 5.43 -3.83 5.18
C PHE A 5 4.82 -2.84 4.17
N SER A 6 4.08 -1.84 4.65
CA SER A 6 3.50 -0.79 3.79
C SER A 6 4.59 0.00 3.05
N ILE A 7 5.69 0.36 3.72
CA ILE A 7 6.81 1.07 3.08
C ILE A 7 7.46 0.21 1.99
N VAL A 8 7.69 -1.08 2.27
CA VAL A 8 8.28 -2.03 1.29
C VAL A 8 7.37 -2.19 0.07
N PHE A 9 6.06 -2.36 0.27
CA PHE A 9 5.11 -2.46 -0.85
C PHE A 9 5.03 -1.19 -1.67
N LEU A 10 5.11 -0.02 -1.03
CA LEU A 10 5.11 1.26 -1.72
C LEU A 10 6.36 1.42 -2.61
N LEU A 11 7.54 1.09 -2.09
CA LEU A 11 8.80 1.13 -2.84
C LEU A 11 8.78 0.17 -4.03
N LEU A 12 8.29 -1.06 -3.83
CA LEU A 12 8.13 -2.03 -4.91
C LEU A 12 7.14 -1.52 -5.97
N GLY A 13 5.98 -0.99 -5.57
CA GLY A 13 5.00 -0.42 -6.48
C GLY A 13 5.59 0.69 -7.35
N ILE A 14 6.32 1.63 -6.74
CA ILE A 14 7.02 2.71 -7.46
C ILE A 14 8.07 2.15 -8.42
N LEU A 15 8.84 1.15 -8.01
CA LEU A 15 9.87 0.51 -8.84
C LEU A 15 9.24 -0.17 -10.07
N PHE A 16 8.14 -0.88 -9.89
CA PHE A 16 7.39 -1.53 -10.98
C PHE A 16 6.81 -0.51 -11.96
N VAL A 17 6.19 0.57 -11.47
CA VAL A 17 5.66 1.66 -12.31
C VAL A 17 6.78 2.40 -13.05
N GLY A 18 7.89 2.68 -12.38
CA GLY A 18 9.05 3.37 -12.96
C GLY A 18 9.75 2.54 -14.03
N ARG A 19 9.86 1.22 -13.82
CA ARG A 19 10.45 0.29 -14.78
C ARG A 19 9.55 0.07 -16.00
N SER A 20 8.24 0.01 -15.77
CA SER A 20 7.21 -0.12 -16.82
C SER A 20 7.17 1.05 -17.82
N ARG A 21 7.69 2.22 -17.45
CA ARG A 21 7.79 3.35 -18.40
C ARG A 21 8.88 3.18 -19.46
N ARG A 22 9.73 2.14 -19.36
CA ARG A 22 10.96 2.00 -20.18
C ARG A 22 10.93 0.84 -21.19
N THR A 23 9.92 -0.02 -21.22
CA THR A 23 9.91 -1.22 -22.06
C THR A 23 8.51 -1.47 -22.68
N GLY A 24 8.43 -2.32 -23.70
CA GLY A 24 7.28 -2.44 -24.62
C GLY A 24 5.99 -3.03 -24.04
N PRO A 25 5.08 -3.62 -24.85
CA PRO A 25 3.69 -3.94 -24.46
C PRO A 25 3.50 -4.82 -23.20
N THR A 26 4.49 -5.63 -22.81
CA THR A 26 4.53 -6.37 -21.53
C THR A 26 4.49 -5.45 -20.30
N ASP A 27 4.88 -4.19 -20.47
CA ASP A 27 4.99 -3.21 -19.40
C ASP A 27 3.64 -2.69 -18.92
N ARG A 28 2.58 -2.76 -19.74
CA ARG A 28 1.23 -2.41 -19.26
C ARG A 28 0.80 -3.30 -18.11
N PHE A 29 1.09 -4.61 -18.19
CA PHE A 29 0.76 -5.54 -17.11
C PHE A 29 1.52 -5.23 -15.83
N LEU A 30 2.83 -4.93 -15.94
CA LEU A 30 3.67 -4.48 -14.82
C LEU A 30 3.19 -3.14 -14.23
N LEU A 31 2.67 -2.24 -15.06
CA LEU A 31 2.07 -0.97 -14.63
C LEU A 31 0.82 -1.21 -13.79
N TRP A 32 -0.09 -2.09 -14.25
CA TRP A 32 -1.30 -2.46 -13.51
C TRP A 32 -0.97 -3.14 -12.18
N ILE A 33 0.04 -4.01 -12.14
CA ILE A 33 0.54 -4.61 -10.90
C ILE A 33 1.07 -3.52 -9.94
N GLY A 34 1.88 -2.60 -10.45
CA GLY A 34 2.41 -1.49 -9.66
C GLY A 34 1.31 -0.59 -9.08
N ILE A 35 0.29 -0.26 -9.88
CA ILE A 35 -0.88 0.51 -9.43
C ILE A 35 -1.67 -0.28 -8.37
N ALA A 36 -1.93 -1.57 -8.60
CA ALA A 36 -2.65 -2.40 -7.65
C ALA A 36 -1.93 -2.48 -6.29
N LEU A 37 -0.60 -2.63 -6.30
CA LEU A 37 0.24 -2.60 -5.11
C LEU A 37 0.13 -1.28 -4.34
N ILE A 38 0.14 -0.14 -5.04
CA ILE A 38 -0.01 1.18 -4.42
C ILE A 38 -1.39 1.31 -3.76
N ILE A 39 -2.45 0.90 -4.45
CA ILE A 39 -3.83 0.93 -3.91
C ILE A 39 -3.94 0.03 -2.67
N MET A 40 -3.42 -1.20 -2.73
CA MET A 40 -3.42 -2.12 -1.59
C MET A 40 -2.70 -1.53 -0.37
N THR A 41 -1.58 -0.84 -0.61
CA THR A 41 -0.79 -0.18 0.43
C THR A 41 -1.59 0.93 1.11
N LEU A 42 -2.33 1.74 0.35
CA LEU A 42 -3.21 2.77 0.90
C LEU A 42 -4.31 2.17 1.78
N PHE A 43 -4.92 1.05 1.36
CA PHE A 43 -5.90 0.33 2.16
C PHE A 43 -5.32 -0.18 3.47
N LEU A 44 -4.13 -0.78 3.45
CA LEU A 44 -3.44 -1.25 4.66
C LEU A 44 -3.14 -0.11 5.64
N ILE A 45 -2.74 1.05 5.13
CA ILE A 45 -2.49 2.24 5.95
C ILE A 45 -3.79 2.73 6.59
N ALA A 46 -4.86 2.85 5.81
CA ALA A 46 -6.16 3.29 6.31
C ALA A 46 -6.72 2.32 7.37
N PHE A 47 -6.62 1.01 7.12
CA PHE A 47 -7.03 -0.02 8.06
C PHE A 47 -6.22 0.04 9.35
N SER A 48 -4.89 0.15 9.26
CA SER A 48 -4.03 0.30 10.43
C SER A 48 -4.32 1.58 11.22
N ALA A 49 -4.72 2.66 10.56
CA ALA A 49 -5.12 3.89 11.23
C ALA A 49 -6.44 3.72 12.01
N MET A 50 -7.41 2.99 11.45
CA MET A 50 -8.66 2.66 12.13
C MET A 50 -8.40 1.77 13.35
N GLU A 51 -7.62 0.70 13.20
CA GLU A 51 -7.24 -0.16 14.35
C GLU A 51 -6.50 0.64 15.42
N TYR A 52 -5.62 1.55 15.01
CA TYR A 52 -4.95 2.44 15.95
C TYR A 52 -5.97 3.28 16.70
N MET A 53 -6.88 3.97 16.01
CA MET A 53 -7.94 4.76 16.65
C MET A 53 -8.76 3.93 17.63
N ASP A 54 -9.20 2.72 17.26
CA ASP A 54 -9.92 1.82 18.16
C ASP A 54 -9.10 1.43 19.40
N SER A 55 -7.78 1.26 19.25
CA SER A 55 -6.89 0.95 20.37
C SER A 55 -6.68 2.13 21.33
N VAL A 56 -6.73 3.37 20.82
CA VAL A 56 -6.52 4.59 21.65
C VAL A 56 -7.83 5.18 22.16
N THR A 57 -8.98 4.81 21.60
CA THR A 57 -10.27 5.32 22.06
C THR A 57 -10.65 4.59 23.35
N PRO A 58 -10.70 5.28 24.50
CA PRO A 58 -11.14 4.63 25.73
C PRO A 58 -12.58 4.17 25.53
N LYS A 59 -12.81 2.85 25.71
CA LYS A 59 -14.18 2.32 25.75
C LYS A 59 -14.96 3.15 26.77
N PRO A 60 -16.09 3.78 26.39
CA PRO A 60 -16.93 4.45 27.38
C PRO A 60 -17.28 3.40 28.44
N GLY A 61 -16.86 3.66 29.68
CA GLY A 61 -17.02 2.75 30.80
C GLY A 61 -18.48 2.36 30.98
N HIS A 62 -18.72 1.06 31.12
CA HIS A 62 -19.92 0.53 31.75
C HIS A 62 -19.71 0.48 33.26
#